data_AF-A0AAI8Z7P3-F1
#
_entry.id   AF-A0AAI8Z7P3-F1
#
_cell.length_a   1.000
_cell.length_b   1.000
_cell.length_c   1.000
_cell.angle_alpha   90.00
_cell.angle_beta   90.00
_cell.angle_gamma   90.00
#
_symmetry.space_group_name_H-M   'P 1'
#
loop_
_entity.id
_entity.type
_entity.pdbx_description
1 polymer ?
#
loop_
_entity_poly.entity_id
_entity_poly.type
_entity_poly.pdbx_seq_one_letter_code
_entity_poly.pdbx_strand_id
1 'polypeptide(L)'
;MSPRRVRSTDSKQESTAKEIDLQDDDPRALRALLTYIYTFEYAESPEQKDDWRFHLAVYRVARKYMVKKLKDKAFAAFHYLRLTLNDMSQVLEVLEALYEEADDTLTQSADTLLQIHLKTLGDFEGFRAAIEEDKVLMWRYLDKLKAGLKPEPKPKQETEPGKVEMHWARCSCGWRRFLSPGQKVWPACGRRACSVTSAPAAQTVQSMWLRRKPDGTVDVPFV
;
A
#
# COMPACT_ATOMS: atom_id res chain seq x y z
N MET A 1 -16.49 -20.54 -52.71
CA MET A 1 -15.98 -19.16 -52.90
C MET A 1 -16.54 -18.31 -51.78
N SER A 2 -15.73 -17.97 -50.77
CA SER A 2 -16.16 -17.14 -49.65
C SER A 2 -15.87 -15.66 -49.92
N PRO A 3 -16.79 -14.73 -49.63
CA PRO A 3 -16.55 -13.32 -49.85
C PRO A 3 -15.60 -12.76 -48.78
N ARG A 4 -14.53 -12.09 -49.23
CA ARG A 4 -13.62 -11.32 -48.38
C ARG A 4 -14.35 -10.13 -47.77
N ARG A 5 -14.38 -10.03 -46.44
CA ARG A 5 -14.75 -8.80 -45.74
C ARG A 5 -13.73 -7.70 -46.09
N VAL A 6 -14.22 -6.63 -46.71
CA VAL A 6 -13.48 -5.39 -46.89
C VAL A 6 -13.36 -4.72 -45.52
N ARG A 7 -12.12 -4.47 -45.09
CA ARG A 7 -11.81 -3.72 -43.87
C ARG A 7 -12.16 -2.26 -44.13
N SER A 8 -13.17 -1.73 -43.42
CA SER A 8 -13.41 -0.29 -43.39
C SER A 8 -12.19 0.39 -42.77
N THR A 9 -11.45 1.13 -43.58
CA THR A 9 -10.43 2.06 -43.10
C THR A 9 -11.15 3.35 -42.77
N ASP A 10 -11.48 3.57 -41.51
CA ASP A 10 -11.93 4.89 -41.04
C ASP A 10 -10.83 5.90 -41.34
N SER A 11 -11.03 6.69 -42.39
CA SER A 11 -10.23 7.87 -42.66
C SER A 11 -10.57 8.89 -41.59
N LYS A 12 -9.66 9.10 -40.62
CA LYS A 12 -9.74 10.24 -39.72
C LYS A 12 -9.65 11.52 -40.56
N GLN A 13 -10.78 12.15 -40.85
CA GLN A 13 -10.80 13.51 -41.37
C GLN A 13 -10.36 14.45 -40.25
N GLU A 14 -9.26 15.16 -40.46
CA GLU A 14 -8.86 16.25 -39.58
C GLU A 14 -9.91 17.36 -39.69
N SER A 15 -10.48 17.76 -38.55
CA SER A 15 -11.42 18.88 -38.49
C SER A 15 -10.66 20.18 -38.79
N THR A 16 -11.20 21.01 -39.69
CA THR A 16 -10.69 22.37 -39.92
C THR A 16 -11.19 23.37 -38.88
N ALA A 17 -11.99 22.92 -37.90
CA ALA A 17 -12.50 23.77 -36.84
C ALA A 17 -11.36 24.18 -35.89
N LYS A 18 -11.28 25.47 -35.59
CA LYS A 18 -10.31 26.04 -34.62
C LYS A 18 -10.81 25.99 -33.17
N GLU A 19 -11.88 25.25 -32.93
CA GLU A 19 -12.57 25.15 -31.65
C GLU A 19 -12.50 23.72 -31.16
N ILE A 20 -12.15 23.55 -29.89
CA ILE A 20 -12.12 22.26 -29.20
C ILE A 20 -13.11 22.38 -28.05
N ASP A 21 -14.12 21.52 -28.05
CA ASP A 21 -15.14 21.48 -27.02
C ASP A 21 -14.69 20.61 -25.83
N LEU A 22 -14.85 21.11 -24.61
CA LEU A 22 -14.31 20.52 -23.37
C LEU A 22 -15.41 20.37 -22.29
N GLN A 23 -16.64 20.02 -22.68
CA GLN A 23 -17.82 20.08 -21.79
C GLN A 23 -17.75 19.16 -20.56
N ASP A 24 -17.01 18.05 -20.63
CA ASP A 24 -16.96 17.07 -19.55
C ASP A 24 -15.98 17.45 -18.42
N ASP A 25 -15.17 18.50 -18.59
CA ASP A 25 -14.13 18.86 -17.65
C ASP A 25 -14.54 20.05 -16.76
N ASP A 26 -14.15 20.00 -15.48
CA ASP A 26 -14.40 21.11 -14.56
C ASP A 26 -13.68 22.39 -15.03
N PRO A 27 -14.38 23.52 -15.16
CA PRO A 27 -13.81 24.74 -15.72
C PRO A 27 -12.72 25.36 -14.82
N ARG A 28 -12.78 25.17 -13.49
CA ARG A 28 -11.73 25.63 -12.57
C ARG A 28 -10.47 24.79 -12.75
N ALA A 29 -10.62 23.48 -12.87
CA ALA A 29 -9.51 22.55 -13.10
C ALA A 29 -8.85 22.78 -14.48
N LEU A 30 -9.64 23.01 -15.53
CA LEU A 30 -9.12 23.38 -16.86
C LEU A 30 -8.36 24.71 -16.82
N ARG A 31 -8.89 25.71 -16.12
CA ARG A 31 -8.19 27.00 -15.98
C ARG A 31 -6.84 26.83 -15.26
N ALA A 32 -6.78 25.98 -14.24
CA ALA A 32 -5.54 25.66 -13.55
C ALA A 32 -4.55 24.91 -14.46
N LEU A 33 -5.04 23.95 -15.26
CA LEU A 33 -4.26 23.25 -16.28
C LEU A 33 -3.66 24.23 -17.29
N LEU A 34 -4.48 25.10 -17.88
CA LEU A 34 -4.03 26.07 -18.88
C LEU A 34 -3.03 27.06 -18.29
N THR A 35 -3.33 27.60 -17.10
CA THR A 35 -2.38 28.47 -16.38
C THR A 35 -1.05 27.78 -16.20
N TYR A 36 -1.06 26.53 -15.71
CA TYR A 36 0.16 25.74 -15.52
C TYR A 36 0.93 25.50 -16.82
N ILE A 37 0.27 25.27 -17.95
CA ILE A 37 0.94 25.08 -19.24
C ILE A 37 1.70 26.35 -19.67
N TYR A 38 1.15 27.54 -19.38
CA TYR A 38 1.77 28.81 -19.76
C TYR A 38 2.79 29.33 -18.76
N THR A 39 2.61 29.07 -17.46
CA THR A 39 3.48 29.62 -16.41
C THR A 39 4.42 28.59 -15.79
N PHE A 40 4.13 27.30 -15.96
CA PHE A 40 4.74 26.17 -15.22
C PHE A 40 4.52 26.22 -13.70
N GLU A 41 3.64 27.12 -13.24
CA GLU A 41 3.29 27.33 -11.84
C GLU A 41 1.90 26.80 -11.56
N TYR A 42 1.78 25.98 -10.51
CA TYR A 42 0.48 25.56 -10.01
C TYR A 42 0.05 26.60 -8.99
N ALA A 43 -0.49 27.71 -9.51
CA ALA A 43 -0.93 28.83 -8.71
C ALA A 43 -2.36 28.59 -8.22
N GLU A 44 -2.52 28.54 -6.91
CA GLU A 44 -3.78 28.28 -6.24
C GLU A 44 -4.20 29.55 -5.51
N SER A 45 -5.48 29.91 -5.58
CA SER A 45 -6.03 30.93 -4.68
C SER A 45 -6.08 30.37 -3.24
N PRO A 46 -6.12 31.22 -2.20
CA PRO A 46 -6.25 30.76 -0.82
C PRO A 46 -7.44 29.82 -0.61
N GLU A 47 -8.56 30.06 -1.30
CA GLU A 47 -9.76 29.22 -1.24
C GLU A 47 -9.57 27.87 -1.93
N GLN A 48 -8.74 27.82 -2.98
CA GLN A 48 -8.46 26.59 -3.72
C GLN A 48 -7.49 25.68 -2.98
N LYS A 49 -6.57 26.27 -2.22
CA LYS A 49 -5.50 25.56 -1.51
C LYS A 49 -6.01 24.57 -0.47
N ASP A 50 -7.17 24.86 0.13
CA ASP A 50 -7.80 24.00 1.14
C ASP A 50 -8.99 23.20 0.58
N ASP A 51 -9.21 23.23 -0.74
CA ASP A 51 -10.32 22.57 -1.43
C ASP A 51 -9.85 21.25 -2.06
N TRP A 52 -10.06 20.14 -1.34
CA TRP A 52 -9.65 18.80 -1.82
C TRP A 52 -10.33 18.42 -3.15
N ARG A 53 -11.56 18.89 -3.39
CA ARG A 53 -12.31 18.60 -4.64
C ARG A 53 -11.63 19.27 -5.82
N PHE A 54 -11.19 20.52 -5.64
CA PHE A 54 -10.43 21.24 -6.65
C PHE A 54 -9.14 20.50 -7.03
N HIS A 55 -8.35 20.06 -6.05
CA HIS A 55 -7.11 19.33 -6.34
C HIS A 55 -7.36 17.98 -7.02
N LEU A 56 -8.40 17.25 -6.62
CA LEU A 56 -8.79 16.00 -7.27
C LEU A 56 -9.24 16.24 -8.72
N ALA A 57 -10.02 17.30 -8.98
CA ALA A 57 -10.43 17.69 -10.32
C ALA A 57 -9.21 18.08 -11.19
N VAL A 58 -8.27 18.85 -10.65
CA VAL A 58 -7.02 19.21 -11.35
C VAL A 58 -6.19 17.96 -11.64
N TYR A 59 -6.11 17.02 -10.70
CA TYR A 59 -5.44 15.73 -10.91
C TYR A 59 -6.06 14.97 -12.09
N ARG A 60 -7.40 14.83 -12.13
CA ARG A 60 -8.13 14.14 -13.18
C ARG A 60 -7.87 14.76 -14.55
N VAL A 61 -8.02 16.09 -14.65
CA VAL A 61 -7.77 16.85 -15.88
C VAL A 61 -6.30 16.75 -16.31
N ALA A 62 -5.34 16.95 -15.39
CA ALA A 62 -3.92 16.83 -15.70
C ALA A 62 -3.52 15.42 -16.16
N ARG A 63 -4.16 14.37 -15.62
CA ARG A 63 -4.00 12.99 -16.10
C ARG A 63 -4.58 12.82 -17.51
N LYS A 64 -5.81 13.28 -17.76
CA LYS A 64 -6.49 13.21 -19.07
C LYS A 64 -5.67 13.85 -20.18
N TYR A 65 -5.10 15.04 -19.92
CA TYR A 65 -4.27 15.78 -20.88
C TYR A 65 -2.77 15.51 -20.75
N MET A 66 -2.38 14.46 -20.01
CA MET A 66 -1.00 13.96 -19.89
C MET A 66 0.04 15.00 -19.38
N VAL A 67 -0.40 15.98 -18.59
CA VAL A 67 0.48 16.99 -17.97
C VAL A 67 1.04 16.45 -16.65
N LYS A 68 2.01 15.54 -16.76
CA LYS A 68 2.54 14.73 -15.63
C LYS A 68 2.94 15.55 -14.40
N LYS A 69 3.69 16.64 -14.57
CA LYS A 69 4.17 17.46 -13.43
C LYS A 69 3.02 18.11 -12.66
N LEU A 70 1.99 18.59 -13.36
CA LEU A 70 0.81 19.16 -12.70
C LEU A 70 0.01 18.07 -11.98
N LYS A 71 -0.18 16.92 -12.64
CA LYS A 71 -0.84 15.76 -12.04
C LYS A 71 -0.18 15.38 -10.72
N ASP A 72 1.14 15.28 -10.69
CA ASP A 72 1.89 14.90 -9.48
C ASP A 72 1.77 15.97 -8.37
N LYS A 73 1.80 17.27 -8.73
CA LYS A 73 1.59 18.39 -7.78
C LYS A 73 0.17 18.39 -7.20
N ALA A 74 -0.85 18.27 -8.05
CA ALA A 74 -2.25 18.25 -7.64
C ALA A 74 -2.55 17.02 -6.75
N PHE A 75 -1.98 15.86 -7.10
CA PHE A 75 -2.10 14.67 -6.26
C PHE A 75 -1.45 14.85 -4.89
N ALA A 76 -0.27 15.48 -4.82
CA ALA A 76 0.40 15.75 -3.55
C ALA A 76 -0.42 16.68 -2.65
N ALA A 77 -1.01 17.75 -3.21
CA ALA A 77 -1.90 18.66 -2.49
C ALA A 77 -3.17 17.94 -1.99
N PHE A 78 -3.86 17.20 -2.86
CA PHE A 78 -4.99 16.36 -2.49
C PHE A 78 -4.63 15.36 -1.37
N HIS A 79 -3.48 14.68 -1.51
CA HIS A 79 -3.00 13.70 -0.55
C HIS A 79 -2.70 14.32 0.81
N TYR A 80 -2.25 15.57 0.86
CA TYR A 80 -2.07 16.28 2.12
C TYR A 80 -3.42 16.58 2.79
N LEU A 81 -4.35 17.18 2.05
CA LEU A 81 -5.65 17.59 2.59
C LEU A 81 -6.47 16.39 3.08
N ARG A 82 -6.50 15.29 2.33
CA ARG A 82 -7.27 14.09 2.74
C ARG A 82 -6.82 13.53 4.09
N LEU A 83 -5.54 13.67 4.45
CA LEU A 83 -5.00 13.19 5.73
C LEU A 83 -5.34 14.12 6.89
N THR A 84 -5.77 15.35 6.61
CA THR A 84 -6.20 16.33 7.61
C THR A 84 -7.72 16.30 7.85
N LEU A 85 -8.46 15.46 7.12
CA LEU A 85 -9.91 15.31 7.29
C LEU A 85 -10.23 14.64 8.64
N ASN A 86 -11.01 15.34 9.45
CA ASN A 86 -11.51 14.84 10.73
C ASN A 86 -13.01 14.54 10.70
N ASP A 87 -13.73 15.08 9.73
CA ASP A 87 -15.17 14.87 9.55
C ASP A 87 -15.43 13.59 8.75
N MET A 88 -16.19 12.65 9.33
CA MET A 88 -16.48 11.36 8.70
C MET A 88 -17.38 11.50 7.48
N SER A 89 -18.22 12.54 7.43
CA SER A 89 -19.04 12.82 6.24
C SER A 89 -18.13 13.14 5.05
N GLN A 90 -17.13 13.99 5.26
CA GLN A 90 -16.14 14.34 4.23
C GLN A 90 -15.24 13.15 3.86
N VAL A 91 -14.87 12.31 4.82
CA VAL A 91 -14.12 11.08 4.53
C VAL A 91 -14.91 10.16 3.60
N LEU A 92 -16.23 10.00 3.84
CA LEU A 92 -17.11 9.21 2.99
C LEU A 92 -17.20 9.79 1.57
N GLU A 93 -17.44 11.09 1.46
CA GLU A 93 -17.47 11.79 0.16
C GLU A 93 -16.17 11.59 -0.63
N VAL A 94 -15.02 11.62 0.05
CA VAL A 94 -13.72 11.37 -0.59
C VAL A 94 -13.58 9.92 -1.03
N LEU A 95 -14.03 8.95 -0.23
CA LEU A 95 -13.98 7.53 -0.60
C LEU A 95 -14.82 7.25 -1.85
N GLU A 96 -16.03 7.78 -1.89
CA GLU A 96 -16.92 7.67 -3.06
C GLU A 96 -16.26 8.27 -4.31
N ALA A 97 -15.75 9.50 -4.19
CA ALA A 97 -15.06 10.18 -5.30
C ALA A 97 -13.80 9.44 -5.79
N LEU A 98 -13.11 8.71 -4.91
CA LEU A 98 -11.93 7.93 -5.29
C LEU A 98 -12.27 6.58 -5.92
N TYR A 99 -13.38 5.95 -5.51
CA TYR A 99 -13.81 4.65 -6.05
C TYR A 99 -14.59 4.75 -7.36
N GLU A 100 -15.16 5.91 -7.67
CA GLU A 100 -15.77 6.20 -8.98
C GLU A 100 -14.78 6.02 -10.15
N GLU A 101 -13.49 6.23 -9.90
CA GLU A 101 -12.45 6.25 -10.92
C GLU A 101 -11.67 4.93 -11.01
N ALA A 102 -11.49 4.42 -12.23
CA ALA A 102 -10.58 3.32 -12.50
C ALA A 102 -9.12 3.82 -12.54
N ASP A 103 -8.59 4.19 -11.37
CA ASP A 103 -7.20 4.58 -11.16
C ASP A 103 -6.59 3.83 -9.98
N ASP A 104 -5.52 3.08 -10.23
CA ASP A 104 -4.83 2.30 -9.19
C ASP A 104 -4.27 3.18 -8.07
N THR A 105 -3.78 4.38 -8.40
CA THR A 105 -3.23 5.33 -7.42
C THR A 105 -4.34 5.86 -6.53
N LEU A 106 -5.48 6.27 -7.11
CA LEU A 106 -6.65 6.72 -6.34
C LEU A 106 -7.25 5.58 -5.53
N THR A 107 -7.30 4.37 -6.08
CA THR A 107 -7.79 3.17 -5.38
C THR A 107 -6.92 2.83 -4.16
N GLN A 108 -5.59 2.85 -4.29
CA GLN A 108 -4.67 2.67 -3.16
C GLN A 108 -4.83 3.79 -2.12
N SER A 109 -5.08 5.01 -2.59
CA SER A 109 -5.38 6.16 -1.75
C SER A 109 -6.65 5.91 -0.93
N ALA A 110 -7.74 5.50 -1.57
CA ALA A 110 -9.01 5.18 -0.94
C ALA A 110 -8.87 4.05 0.08
N ASP A 111 -8.20 2.96 -0.31
CA ASP A 111 -7.94 1.82 0.56
C ASP A 111 -7.15 2.21 1.81
N THR A 112 -6.18 3.12 1.68
CA THR A 112 -5.42 3.65 2.82
C THR A 112 -6.32 4.47 3.75
N LEU A 113 -7.17 5.32 3.18
CA LEU A 113 -8.10 6.15 3.95
C LEU A 113 -9.14 5.28 4.68
N LEU A 114 -9.70 4.29 3.98
CA LEU A 114 -10.61 3.30 4.55
C LEU A 114 -9.97 2.53 5.69
N GLN A 115 -8.70 2.12 5.54
CA GLN A 115 -7.96 1.40 6.57
C GLN A 115 -7.72 2.26 7.82
N ILE A 116 -7.42 3.56 7.65
CA ILE A 116 -7.19 4.49 8.76
C ILE A 116 -8.47 4.69 9.57
N HIS A 117 -9.60 4.87 8.89
CA HIS A 117 -10.90 5.19 9.51
C HIS A 117 -11.81 3.98 9.69
N LEU A 118 -11.30 2.74 9.52
CA LEU A 118 -12.09 1.51 9.40
C LEU A 118 -13.08 1.29 10.56
N LYS A 119 -12.65 1.59 11.78
CA LYS A 119 -13.48 1.44 12.99
C LYS A 119 -14.54 2.53 13.06
N THR A 120 -14.11 3.78 12.94
CA THR A 120 -14.99 4.96 13.05
C THR A 120 -16.05 5.00 11.94
N LEU A 121 -15.70 4.60 10.72
CA LEU A 121 -16.65 4.49 9.61
C LEU A 121 -17.70 3.41 9.87
N GLY A 122 -17.33 2.27 10.47
CA GLY A 122 -18.29 1.21 10.81
C GLY A 122 -19.38 1.65 11.80
N ASP A 123 -19.10 2.67 12.62
CA ASP A 123 -20.05 3.26 13.57
C ASP A 123 -20.86 4.42 12.97
N PHE A 124 -20.45 4.95 11.81
CA PHE A 124 -21.09 6.09 11.17
C PHE A 124 -22.32 5.67 10.35
N GLU A 125 -23.48 6.26 10.66
CA GLU A 125 -24.75 5.93 10.01
C GLU A 125 -24.74 6.19 8.49
N GLY A 126 -24.15 7.30 8.05
CA GLY A 126 -24.05 7.62 6.62
C GLY A 126 -23.24 6.58 5.83
N PHE A 127 -22.20 6.02 6.45
CA PHE A 127 -21.42 4.95 5.82
C PHE A 127 -22.21 3.64 5.71
N ARG A 128 -23.04 3.33 6.70
CA ARG A 128 -23.92 2.14 6.66
C ARG A 128 -24.95 2.26 5.54
N ALA A 129 -25.56 3.43 5.38
CA ALA A 129 -26.46 3.71 4.27
C ALA A 129 -25.76 3.55 2.91
N ALA A 130 -24.55 4.12 2.76
CA ALA A 130 -23.76 3.99 1.54
C ALA A 130 -23.38 2.52 1.23
N ILE A 131 -23.09 1.71 2.25
CA ILE A 131 -22.83 0.26 2.10
C ILE A 131 -24.07 -0.51 1.63
N GLU A 132 -25.27 -0.11 2.07
CA GLU A 132 -26.51 -0.76 1.63
C GLU A 132 -26.81 -0.49 0.16
N GLU A 133 -26.45 0.70 -0.33
CA GLU A 133 -26.59 1.09 -1.73
C GLU A 133 -25.49 0.50 -2.63
N ASP A 134 -24.22 0.54 -2.18
CA ASP A 134 -23.06 0.05 -2.94
C ASP A 134 -22.44 -1.22 -2.35
N LYS A 135 -22.81 -2.36 -2.95
CA LYS A 135 -22.25 -3.67 -2.62
C LYS A 135 -20.74 -3.76 -2.85
N VAL A 136 -20.18 -3.01 -3.80
CA VAL A 136 -18.73 -3.03 -4.07
C VAL A 136 -17.98 -2.40 -2.90
N LEU A 137 -18.47 -1.26 -2.40
CA LEU A 137 -17.93 -0.61 -1.21
C LEU A 137 -17.99 -1.54 0.01
N MET A 138 -19.12 -2.25 0.20
CA MET A 138 -19.27 -3.26 1.25
C MET A 138 -18.19 -4.35 1.18
N TRP A 139 -17.98 -4.95 0.00
CA TRP A 139 -16.99 -6.02 -0.15
C TRP A 139 -15.57 -5.53 0.11
N ARG A 140 -15.22 -4.33 -0.35
CA ARG A 140 -13.92 -3.71 -0.05
C ARG A 140 -13.72 -3.51 1.45
N TYR A 141 -14.74 -3.00 2.14
CA TYR A 141 -14.71 -2.84 3.60
C TYR A 141 -14.49 -4.18 4.32
N LEU A 142 -15.22 -5.22 3.94
CA LEU A 142 -15.09 -6.56 4.51
C LEU A 142 -13.70 -7.17 4.25
N ASP A 143 -13.12 -6.97 3.07
CA ASP A 143 -11.78 -7.47 2.76
C ASP A 143 -10.71 -6.78 3.61
N LYS A 144 -10.84 -5.47 3.88
CA LYS A 144 -9.95 -4.76 4.80
C LYS A 144 -10.12 -5.23 6.25
N LEU A 145 -11.35 -5.48 6.70
CA LEU A 145 -11.60 -6.07 8.01
C LEU A 145 -10.95 -7.46 8.15
N LYS A 146 -11.11 -8.32 7.14
CA LYS A 146 -10.47 -9.65 7.12
C LYS A 146 -8.96 -9.57 7.13
N ALA A 147 -8.36 -8.63 6.38
CA ALA A 147 -6.92 -8.43 6.37
C ALA A 147 -6.39 -7.92 7.73
N GLY A 148 -7.19 -7.12 8.45
CA GLY A 148 -6.88 -6.64 9.79
C GLY A 148 -7.01 -7.71 10.88
N LEU A 149 -7.85 -8.73 10.67
CA LEU A 149 -7.93 -9.93 11.50
C LEU A 149 -6.67 -10.76 11.24
N LYS A 150 -5.67 -10.65 12.12
CA LYS A 150 -4.50 -11.54 12.08
C LYS A 150 -5.00 -12.98 11.98
N PRO A 151 -4.48 -13.80 11.06
CA PRO A 151 -4.80 -15.21 11.08
C PRO A 151 -4.44 -15.73 12.47
N GLU A 152 -5.36 -16.50 13.08
CA GLU A 152 -5.04 -17.18 14.34
C GLU A 152 -3.67 -17.85 14.17
N PRO A 153 -2.78 -17.74 15.17
CA PRO A 153 -1.50 -18.43 15.11
C PRO A 153 -1.82 -19.88 14.81
N LYS A 154 -1.42 -20.36 13.62
CA LYS A 154 -1.61 -21.76 13.24
C LYS A 154 -1.20 -22.58 14.45
N PRO A 155 -2.05 -23.51 14.94
CA PRO A 155 -1.69 -24.35 16.07
C PRO A 155 -0.30 -24.88 15.76
N LYS A 156 0.67 -24.59 16.66
CA LYS A 156 2.06 -25.00 16.48
C LYS A 156 1.98 -26.45 16.04
N GLN A 157 2.35 -26.75 14.78
CA GLN A 157 2.38 -28.12 14.31
C GLN A 157 3.15 -28.87 15.38
N GLU A 158 2.49 -29.84 16.02
CA GLU A 158 3.11 -30.66 17.04
C GLU A 158 4.35 -31.26 16.39
N THR A 159 5.51 -30.68 16.71
CA THR A 159 6.80 -31.27 16.39
C THR A 159 6.71 -32.70 16.89
N GLU A 160 6.89 -33.66 15.97
CA GLU A 160 6.81 -35.10 16.28
C GLU A 160 7.42 -35.36 17.66
N PRO A 161 6.74 -36.11 18.55
CA PRO A 161 7.22 -36.36 19.90
C PRO A 161 8.65 -36.91 19.83
N GLY A 162 9.61 -36.12 20.30
CA GLY A 162 11.03 -36.46 20.29
C GLY A 162 11.92 -35.69 19.31
N LYS A 163 11.43 -34.72 18.53
CA LYS A 163 12.29 -33.80 17.76
C LYS A 163 12.33 -32.41 18.40
N VAL A 164 13.54 -31.95 18.71
CA VAL A 164 13.77 -30.58 19.21
C VAL A 164 14.55 -29.81 18.15
N GLU A 165 14.02 -28.66 17.75
CA GLU A 165 14.77 -27.71 16.91
C GLU A 165 15.78 -26.99 17.81
N MET A 166 17.08 -27.19 17.52
CA MET A 166 18.14 -26.40 18.15
C MET A 166 18.69 -25.40 17.15
N HIS A 167 18.77 -24.15 17.58
CA HIS A 167 19.47 -23.11 16.84
C HIS A 167 20.88 -22.97 17.39
N TRP A 168 21.85 -22.80 16.51
CA TRP A 168 23.21 -22.41 16.88
C TRP A 168 23.68 -21.27 15.97
N ALA A 169 24.64 -20.51 16.46
CA ALA A 169 25.31 -19.50 15.64
C ALA A 169 26.81 -19.74 15.61
N ARG A 170 27.46 -19.15 14.61
CA ARG A 170 28.92 -19.17 14.46
C ARG A 170 29.42 -17.75 14.60
N CYS A 171 30.39 -17.55 15.47
CA CYS A 171 31.15 -16.31 15.49
C CYS A 171 32.18 -16.30 14.35
N SER A 172 32.56 -15.12 13.87
CA SER A 172 33.62 -14.95 12.86
C SER A 172 34.97 -15.53 13.29
N CYS A 173 35.23 -15.63 14.61
CA CYS A 173 36.40 -16.32 15.16
C CYS A 173 36.33 -17.86 15.10
N GLY A 174 35.26 -18.41 14.50
CA GLY A 174 35.05 -19.84 14.31
C GLY A 174 34.31 -20.56 15.44
N TRP A 175 34.09 -19.91 16.58
CA TRP A 175 33.44 -20.51 17.75
C TRP A 175 31.93 -20.71 17.56
N ARG A 176 31.39 -21.82 18.08
CA ARG A 176 29.98 -22.23 17.96
C ARG A 176 29.33 -22.34 19.33
N ARG A 177 28.04 -21.96 19.41
CA ARG A 177 27.26 -21.99 20.65
C ARG A 177 25.79 -22.21 20.29
N PHE A 178 25.14 -23.05 21.06
CA PHE A 178 23.70 -23.22 20.99
C PHE A 178 22.99 -22.02 21.61
N LEU A 179 21.92 -21.59 20.95
CA LEU A 179 21.04 -20.53 21.43
C LEU A 179 19.94 -21.15 22.27
N SER A 180 19.56 -20.47 23.36
CA SER A 180 18.41 -20.86 24.16
C SER A 180 17.12 -20.73 23.34
N PRO A 181 16.06 -21.51 23.64
CA PRO A 181 14.76 -21.35 22.99
C PRO A 181 14.28 -19.89 23.02
N GLY A 182 13.96 -19.32 21.86
CA GLY A 182 13.52 -17.92 21.72
C GLY A 182 14.64 -16.90 21.53
N GLN A 183 15.91 -17.29 21.68
CA GLN A 183 17.04 -16.40 21.47
C GLN A 183 17.44 -16.38 19.98
N LYS A 184 17.26 -15.22 19.33
CA LYS A 184 17.55 -15.02 17.89
C LYS A 184 18.91 -14.38 17.62
N VAL A 185 19.61 -13.94 18.66
CA VAL A 185 20.85 -13.17 18.56
C VAL A 185 21.92 -13.77 19.46
N TRP A 186 23.13 -13.86 18.90
CA TRP A 186 24.30 -14.34 19.61
C TRP A 186 24.71 -13.38 20.74
N PRO A 187 24.84 -13.87 21.98
CA PRO A 187 25.41 -13.06 23.06
C PRO A 187 26.92 -12.89 22.82
N ALA A 188 27.47 -11.71 23.12
CA ALA A 188 28.85 -11.32 22.83
C ALA A 188 29.87 -12.47 23.02
N CYS A 189 30.79 -12.64 22.06
CA CYS A 189 31.80 -13.70 22.12
C CYS A 189 32.74 -13.43 23.31
N GLY A 190 32.65 -14.21 24.38
CA GLY A 190 33.46 -14.03 25.60
C GLY A 190 34.95 -14.31 25.46
N ARG A 191 35.49 -14.47 24.24
CA ARG A 191 36.94 -14.63 24.01
C ARG A 191 37.59 -13.26 23.84
N ARG A 192 38.64 -13.00 24.62
CA ARG A 192 39.43 -11.74 24.62
C ARG A 192 39.95 -11.32 23.23
N ALA A 193 40.12 -12.25 22.29
CA ALA A 193 40.61 -11.98 20.95
C ALA A 193 39.51 -11.68 19.90
N CYS A 194 38.23 -11.68 20.30
CA CYS A 194 37.14 -11.38 19.38
C CYS A 194 36.76 -9.89 19.48
N SER A 195 37.03 -9.13 18.42
CA SER A 195 36.77 -7.68 18.37
C SER A 195 35.28 -7.31 18.22
N VAL A 196 34.38 -8.30 18.18
CA VAL A 196 32.94 -8.08 18.02
C VAL A 196 32.30 -7.81 19.39
N THR A 197 32.62 -6.67 20.00
CA THR A 197 31.93 -6.15 21.18
C THR A 197 30.73 -5.26 20.83
N SER A 198 30.50 -4.95 19.55
CA SER A 198 29.32 -4.18 19.14
C SER A 198 28.85 -4.54 17.73
N ALA A 199 27.54 -4.79 17.62
CA ALA A 199 26.73 -5.02 16.41
C ALA A 199 26.76 -6.43 15.76
N PRO A 200 25.59 -6.93 15.28
CA PRO A 200 25.42 -8.29 14.75
C PRO A 200 25.97 -8.38 13.32
N ALA A 201 27.29 -8.45 13.18
CA ALA A 201 27.89 -8.73 11.88
C ALA A 201 27.53 -10.16 11.43
N ALA A 202 26.72 -10.26 10.37
CA ALA A 202 26.42 -11.44 9.54
C ALA A 202 26.60 -12.79 10.25
N GLN A 203 25.66 -13.10 11.16
CA GLN A 203 25.58 -14.41 11.80
C GLN A 203 24.66 -15.30 10.96
N THR A 204 25.22 -16.35 10.36
CA THR A 204 24.39 -17.41 9.79
C THR A 204 23.84 -18.24 10.95
N VAL A 205 22.60 -17.98 11.35
CA VAL A 205 21.87 -18.88 12.25
C VAL A 205 21.48 -20.10 11.44
N GLN A 206 21.96 -21.27 11.86
CA GLN A 206 21.58 -22.54 11.27
C GLN A 206 20.72 -23.31 12.28
N SER A 207 19.63 -23.91 11.81
CA SER A 207 18.82 -24.83 12.59
C SER A 207 19.20 -26.28 12.26
N MET A 208 19.14 -27.13 13.27
CA MET A 208 19.29 -28.57 13.11
C MET A 208 18.27 -29.27 13.99
N TRP A 209 17.68 -30.33 13.44
CA TRP A 209 16.73 -31.19 14.14
C TRP A 209 17.48 -32.31 14.84
N LEU A 210 17.35 -32.38 16.16
CA LEU A 210 17.96 -33.44 16.96
C LEU A 210 16.88 -34.36 17.53
N ARG A 211 17.17 -35.66 17.56
CA ARG A 211 16.33 -36.63 18.25
C ARG A 211 16.63 -36.55 19.76
N ARG A 212 15.57 -36.42 20.54
CA ARG A 212 15.59 -36.50 21.99
C ARG A 212 15.60 -37.97 22.38
N LYS A 213 16.53 -38.35 23.25
CA LYS A 213 16.55 -39.69 23.83
C LYS A 213 15.38 -39.87 24.81
N PRO A 214 15.00 -41.13 25.12
CA PRO A 214 13.94 -41.43 26.08
C PRO A 214 14.21 -40.89 27.49
N ASP A 215 15.48 -40.66 27.84
CA ASP A 215 15.93 -40.07 29.11
C ASP A 215 15.83 -38.53 29.16
N GLY A 216 15.34 -37.90 28.09
CA GLY A 216 15.17 -36.45 27.98
C GLY A 216 16.41 -35.70 27.51
N THR A 217 17.56 -36.37 27.35
CA THR A 217 18.80 -35.77 26.83
C THR A 217 18.76 -35.64 25.30
N VAL A 218 19.54 -34.70 24.76
CA VAL A 218 19.66 -34.46 23.32
C VAL A 218 21.06 -34.88 22.90
N ASP A 219 21.18 -35.76 21.90
CA ASP A 219 22.49 -36.09 21.32
C ASP A 219 22.99 -34.88 20.53
N VAL A 220 23.88 -34.13 21.17
CA VAL A 220 24.60 -33.05 20.50
C VAL A 220 25.88 -33.64 19.93
N PRO A 221 26.10 -33.60 18.60
CA PRO A 221 27.38 -34.03 18.04
C PRO A 221 28.50 -33.17 18.64
N PHE A 222 29.43 -33.80 19.35
CA PHE A 222 30.64 -33.12 19.84
C PHE A 222 31.46 -32.66 18.63
N VAL A 223 31.71 -31.35 18.54
CA VAL A 223 32.65 -30.75 17.57
C VAL A 223 33.54 -29.75 18.27
#